data_AF-A0A2N1KR57-F1
#
_entry.id   AF-A0A2N1KR57-F1
#
_cell.length_a   1.000
_cell.length_b   1.000
_cell.length_c   1.000
_cell.angle_alpha   90.00
_cell.angle_beta   90.00
_cell.angle_gamma   90.00
#
_symmetry.space_group_name_H-M   'P 1'
#
loop_
_entity.id
_entity.type
_entity.pdbx_description
1 polymer ?
#
loop_
_entity_poly.entity_id
_entity_poly.type
_entity_poly.pdbx_seq_one_letter_code
_entity_poly.pdbx_strand_id
1 'polypeptide(L)'
;MAVCWDFKTFHFLEYLAVHANARGKGTGTTIMQQLLTDQPLLLEVQPPTDAINESRIRFYERLGLCLNDYSYYQPPYQKRGETFPLRIMSSPQLLTCEQFENYTTIVKQEVYEKWYL
;
A
#
# COMPACT_ATOMS: atom_id res chain seq x y z
N MET A 1 6.67 -12.71 -4.41
CA MET A 1 6.70 -12.66 -2.93
C MET A 1 5.90 -11.45 -2.49
N ALA A 2 5.12 -11.59 -1.43
CA ALA A 2 4.41 -10.49 -0.80
C ALA A 2 4.70 -10.50 0.70
N VAL A 3 4.78 -9.31 1.32
CA VAL A 3 4.88 -9.12 2.77
C VAL A 3 3.68 -8.29 3.18
N CYS A 4 2.83 -8.87 4.04
CA CYS A 4 1.58 -8.27 4.48
C CYS A 4 1.50 -8.35 6.01
N TRP A 5 1.15 -7.23 6.63
CA TRP A 5 0.91 -7.11 8.06
C TRP A 5 -0.59 -7.27 8.33
N ASP A 6 -0.94 -8.00 9.38
CA ASP A 6 -2.30 -8.20 9.86
C ASP A 6 -2.47 -7.47 11.21
N PHE A 7 -3.30 -6.42 11.21
CA PHE A 7 -3.64 -5.62 12.38
C PHE A 7 -5.03 -5.95 12.95
N LYS A 8 -5.63 -7.08 12.56
CA LYS A 8 -6.99 -7.56 12.89
C LYS A 8 -8.15 -6.72 12.34
N THR A 9 -7.97 -5.41 12.25
CA THR A 9 -8.97 -4.44 11.75
C THR A 9 -8.69 -3.99 10.32
N PHE A 10 -7.47 -4.22 9.83
CA PHE A 10 -7.06 -4.02 8.45
C PHE A 10 -5.76 -4.80 8.19
N HIS A 11 -5.43 -4.94 6.91
CA HIS A 11 -4.18 -5.47 6.43
C HIS A 11 -3.36 -4.37 5.75
N PHE A 12 -2.04 -4.43 5.87
CA PHE A 12 -1.13 -3.53 5.17
C PHE A 12 -0.13 -4.31 4.32
N LEU A 13 -0.20 -4.14 3.00
CA LEU A 13 0.73 -4.73 2.05
C LEU A 13 1.97 -3.83 1.92
N GLU A 14 3.02 -4.17 2.66
CA GLU A 14 4.30 -3.44 2.63
C GLU A 14 5.04 -3.68 1.31
N TYR A 15 5.06 -4.92 0.83
CA TYR A 15 5.83 -5.28 -0.36
C TYR A 15 5.11 -6.30 -1.22
N LEU A 16 5.09 -6.06 -2.54
CA LEU A 16 4.73 -7.03 -3.56
C LEU A 16 5.77 -7.01 -4.67
N ALA A 17 6.45 -8.13 -4.88
CA ALA A 17 7.31 -8.34 -6.03
C ALA A 17 6.96 -9.57 -6.83
N VAL A 18 6.88 -9.33 -8.14
CA VAL A 18 6.74 -10.34 -9.18
C VAL A 18 7.99 -10.27 -10.05
N HIS A 19 8.60 -11.43 -10.31
CA HIS A 19 9.77 -11.55 -11.18
C HIS A 19 9.48 -10.94 -12.56
N ALA A 20 10.45 -10.25 -13.16
CA ALA A 20 10.27 -9.55 -14.43
C ALA A 20 9.68 -10.45 -15.54
N ASN A 21 10.19 -11.69 -15.65
CA ASN A 21 9.72 -12.69 -16.62
C ASN A 21 8.27 -13.18 -16.39
N ALA A 22 7.66 -12.85 -15.25
CA ALA A 22 6.30 -13.20 -14.87
C ALA A 22 5.33 -11.99 -14.93
N ARG A 23 5.82 -10.79 -15.29
CA ARG A 23 4.97 -9.61 -15.51
C ARG A 23 4.03 -9.83 -16.71
N GLY A 24 2.84 -9.27 -16.64
CA GLY A 24 1.80 -9.42 -17.69
C GLY A 24 1.13 -10.81 -17.75
N LYS A 25 1.55 -11.77 -16.93
CA LYS A 25 1.00 -13.15 -16.91
C LYS A 25 -0.04 -13.38 -15.79
N GLY A 26 -0.57 -12.32 -15.20
CA GLY A 26 -1.57 -12.42 -14.13
C GLY A 26 -1.03 -12.77 -12.74
N THR A 27 0.25 -13.10 -12.56
CA THR A 27 0.83 -13.47 -11.26
C THR A 27 0.54 -12.45 -10.14
N GLY A 28 0.70 -11.16 -10.41
CA GLY A 28 0.42 -10.10 -9.44
C GLY A 28 -1.08 -10.03 -9.08
N THR A 29 -1.95 -10.23 -10.07
CA THR A 29 -3.40 -10.30 -9.87
C THR A 29 -3.76 -11.47 -8.96
N THR A 30 -3.21 -12.66 -9.22
CA THR A 30 -3.47 -13.85 -8.39
C THR A 30 -3.01 -13.63 -6.94
N ILE A 31 -1.83 -13.05 -6.72
CA ILE A 31 -1.35 -12.75 -5.36
C ILE A 31 -2.27 -11.75 -4.67
N MET A 32 -2.64 -10.65 -5.35
CA MET A 32 -3.54 -9.66 -4.77
C MET A 32 -4.92 -10.23 -4.45
N GLN A 33 -5.49 -11.05 -5.32
CA GLN A 33 -6.78 -11.71 -5.08
C GLN A 33 -6.75 -12.62 -3.84
N GLN A 34 -5.61 -13.19 -3.49
CA GLN A 34 -5.45 -13.98 -2.26
C GLN A 34 -5.32 -13.10 -1.00
N LEU A 35 -4.86 -11.86 -1.14
CA LEU A 35 -4.71 -10.91 -0.04
C LEU A 35 -5.98 -10.09 0.22
N LEU A 36 -6.85 -9.96 -0.79
CA LEU A 36 -8.13 -9.29 -0.64
C LEU A 36 -9.09 -10.16 0.18
N THR A 37 -9.62 -9.57 1.25
CA THR A 37 -10.58 -10.20 2.18
C THR A 37 -11.69 -9.20 2.49
N ASP A 38 -12.60 -9.55 3.41
CA ASP A 38 -13.62 -8.60 3.90
C ASP A 38 -13.03 -7.48 4.77
N GLN A 39 -11.81 -7.66 5.29
CA GLN A 39 -11.10 -6.62 6.04
C GLN A 39 -10.42 -5.64 5.08
N PRO A 40 -10.34 -4.34 5.43
CA PRO A 40 -9.66 -3.37 4.62
C PRO A 40 -8.21 -3.77 4.31
N LEU A 41 -7.79 -3.62 3.06
CA LEU A 41 -6.39 -3.78 2.64
C LEU A 41 -5.84 -2.43 2.22
N LEU A 42 -4.73 -2.03 2.82
CA LEU A 42 -4.02 -0.79 2.51
C LEU A 42 -2.67 -1.10 1.83
N LEU A 43 -2.26 -0.24 0.92
CA LEU A 43 -0.91 -0.24 0.36
C LEU A 43 -0.46 1.16 -0.04
N GLU A 44 0.85 1.34 -0.15
CA GLU A 44 1.47 2.58 -0.59
C GLU A 44 1.74 2.55 -2.10
N VAL A 45 1.52 3.67 -2.77
CA VAL A 45 1.90 3.90 -4.18
C VAL A 45 2.59 5.24 -4.34
N GLN A 46 3.48 5.31 -5.32
CA GLN A 46 4.00 6.59 -5.78
C GLN A 46 2.87 7.44 -6.36
N PRO A 47 2.91 8.78 -6.20
CA PRO A 47 1.97 9.67 -6.85
C PRO A 47 1.94 9.48 -8.37
N PRO A 48 0.80 9.71 -9.06
CA PRO A 48 0.66 9.54 -10.50
C PRO A 48 1.37 10.68 -11.28
N THR A 49 2.69 10.77 -11.15
CA THR A 49 3.54 11.80 -11.79
C THR A 49 4.17 11.33 -13.09
N ASP A 50 4.09 10.02 -13.39
CA ASP A 50 4.58 9.42 -14.61
C ASP A 50 3.74 8.20 -15.02
N ALA A 51 3.92 7.75 -16.26
CA ALA A 51 3.16 6.64 -16.84
C ALA A 51 3.34 5.31 -16.08
N ILE A 52 4.47 5.10 -15.41
CA ILE A 52 4.76 3.87 -14.65
C ILE A 52 3.94 3.88 -13.36
N ASN A 53 3.97 5.00 -12.61
CA ASN A 53 3.22 5.16 -11.37
C ASN A 53 1.71 5.14 -11.63
N GLU A 54 1.25 5.81 -12.69
CA GLU A 54 -0.13 5.73 -13.13
C GLU A 54 -0.55 4.30 -13.50
N SER A 55 0.30 3.57 -14.24
CA SER A 55 0.01 2.18 -14.59
C SER A 55 -0.08 1.28 -13.36
N ARG A 56 0.70 1.58 -12.30
CA ARG A 56 0.66 0.87 -11.02
C ARG A 56 -0.64 1.15 -10.27
N ILE A 57 -1.09 2.41 -10.22
CA ILE A 57 -2.38 2.79 -9.64
C ILE A 57 -3.52 2.08 -10.40
N ARG A 58 -3.55 2.19 -11.74
CA ARG A 58 -4.56 1.52 -12.57
C ARG A 58 -4.59 0.00 -12.40
N PHE A 59 -3.44 -0.62 -12.10
CA PHE A 59 -3.39 -2.05 -11.79
C PHE A 59 -4.18 -2.39 -10.53
N TYR A 60 -4.01 -1.62 -9.46
CA TYR A 60 -4.74 -1.82 -8.20
C TYR A 60 -6.20 -1.39 -8.30
N GLU A 61 -6.53 -0.34 -9.05
CA GLU A 61 -7.93 0.05 -9.31
C GLU A 61 -8.72 -1.06 -9.99
N ARG A 62 -8.13 -1.74 -10.99
CA ARG A 62 -8.76 -2.91 -11.63
C ARG A 62 -9.00 -4.09 -10.67
N LEU A 63 -8.34 -4.10 -9.52
CA LEU A 63 -8.51 -5.11 -8.48
C LEU A 63 -9.45 -4.64 -7.35
N GLY A 64 -10.08 -3.47 -7.50
CA GLY A 64 -11.06 -2.95 -6.55
C GLY A 64 -10.48 -2.04 -5.46
N LEU A 65 -9.21 -1.63 -5.56
CA LEU A 65 -8.65 -0.64 -4.63
C LEU A 65 -8.98 0.79 -5.09
N CYS A 66 -9.23 1.67 -4.13
CA CYS A 66 -9.47 3.09 -4.33
C CYS A 66 -8.23 3.91 -3.94
N LEU A 67 -7.88 4.92 -4.73
CA LEU A 67 -6.82 5.87 -4.39
C LEU A 67 -7.36 6.93 -3.42
N ASN A 68 -6.81 7.01 -2.21
CA ASN A 68 -7.23 7.99 -1.21
C ASN A 68 -6.61 9.36 -1.50
N ASP A 69 -7.42 10.42 -1.42
CA ASP A 69 -6.96 11.80 -1.63
C ASP A 69 -6.55 12.50 -0.32
N TYR A 70 -5.72 11.81 0.45
CA TYR A 70 -5.06 12.37 1.62
C TYR A 70 -3.55 12.45 1.35
N SER A 71 -2.90 13.46 1.93
CA SER A 71 -1.45 13.58 1.89
C SER A 71 -0.83 12.50 2.77
N TYR A 72 0.11 11.75 2.22
CA TYR A 72 0.84 10.72 2.95
C TYR A 72 2.34 10.87 2.67
N TYR A 73 3.15 10.71 3.70
CA TYR A 73 4.60 10.71 3.58
C TYR A 73 5.12 9.44 4.23
N GLN A 74 5.89 8.66 3.47
CA GLN A 74 6.52 7.47 3.99
C GLN A 74 7.50 7.88 5.10
N PRO A 75 7.44 7.26 6.30
CA PRO A 75 8.46 7.44 7.32
C PRO A 75 9.83 6.97 6.79
N PRO A 76 10.94 7.60 7.22
CA PRO A 76 12.25 7.21 6.74
C PRO A 76 12.68 5.88 7.37
N TYR A 77 13.32 5.01 6.59
CA TYR A 77 13.91 3.76 7.08
C TYR A 77 15.17 3.96 7.95
N GLN A 78 15.61 5.19 8.17
CA GLN A 78 16.79 5.54 8.96
C GLN A 78 16.50 6.83 9.72
N LYS A 79 17.04 6.99 10.94
CA LYS A 79 16.79 8.17 11.82
C LYS A 79 17.04 9.56 11.20
N ARG A 80 17.77 9.64 10.09
CA ARG A 80 18.06 10.89 9.34
C ARG A 80 17.74 10.78 7.85
N GLY A 81 16.93 9.81 7.46
CA GLY A 81 16.51 9.63 6.07
C GLY A 81 15.47 10.67 5.63
N GLU A 82 15.33 10.83 4.32
CA GLU A 82 14.30 11.65 3.73
C GLU A 82 12.94 10.93 3.77
N THR A 83 11.87 11.71 3.94
CA THR A 83 10.51 11.23 3.71
C THR A 83 10.14 11.45 2.24
N PHE A 84 9.38 10.53 1.67
CA PHE A 84 8.93 10.62 0.29
C PHE A 84 7.41 10.78 0.23
N PRO A 85 6.88 11.69 -0.61
CA PRO A 85 5.45 11.79 -0.80
C PRO A 85 4.93 10.52 -1.48
N LEU A 86 3.99 9.86 -0.84
CA LEU A 86 3.28 8.69 -1.35
C LEU A 86 1.78 8.93 -1.29
N ARG A 87 1.00 7.97 -1.80
CA ARG A 87 -0.44 7.90 -1.62
C ARG A 87 -0.81 6.53 -1.05
N ILE A 88 -1.92 6.48 -0.31
CA ILE A 88 -2.49 5.22 0.16
C ILE A 88 -3.61 4.79 -0.77
N MET A 89 -3.57 3.54 -1.20
CA MET A 89 -4.73 2.88 -1.81
C MET A 89 -5.38 1.95 -0.78
N SER A 90 -6.71 1.85 -0.81
CA SER A 90 -7.48 1.00 0.11
C SER A 90 -8.54 0.18 -0.63
N SER A 91 -8.81 -1.03 -0.18
CA SER A 91 -9.96 -1.84 -0.59
C SER A 91 -10.87 -2.12 0.61
N PRO A 92 -12.19 -2.30 0.44
CA PRO A 92 -12.94 -2.18 -0.82
C PRO A 92 -13.40 -0.74 -1.13
N GLN A 93 -13.13 0.21 -0.24
CA GLN A 93 -13.62 1.58 -0.34
C GLN A 93 -12.57 2.60 0.10
N LEU A 94 -12.84 3.87 -0.19
CA LEU A 94 -12.10 5.00 0.36
C LEU A 94 -12.17 5.00 1.89
N LEU A 95 -11.06 5.36 2.53
CA LEU A 95 -11.02 5.57 3.96
C LEU A 95 -11.69 6.89 4.30
N THR A 96 -12.36 6.93 5.45
CA THR A 96 -12.69 8.21 6.08
C THR A 96 -11.40 8.88 6.59
N CYS A 97 -11.45 10.18 6.89
CA CYS A 97 -10.32 10.91 7.46
C CYS A 97 -9.83 10.24 8.76
N GLU A 98 -10.76 9.84 9.63
CA GLU A 98 -10.46 9.16 10.90
C GLU A 98 -9.78 7.79 10.67
N GLN A 99 -10.30 6.99 9.73
CA GLN A 99 -9.68 5.70 9.40
C GLN A 99 -8.28 5.88 8.82
N PHE A 100 -8.12 6.85 7.92
CA PHE A 100 -6.84 7.15 7.30
C PHE A 100 -5.79 7.54 8.37
N GLU A 101 -6.11 8.49 9.24
CA GLU A 101 -5.22 8.93 10.32
C GLU A 101 -4.87 7.77 11.28
N ASN A 102 -5.87 7.00 11.70
CA ASN A 102 -5.67 5.89 12.62
C ASN A 102 -4.79 4.79 12.00
N TYR A 103 -5.12 4.31 10.80
CA TYR A 103 -4.39 3.22 10.15
C TYR A 103 -2.96 3.63 9.77
N THR A 104 -2.76 4.84 9.26
CA THR A 104 -1.41 5.31 8.91
C THR A 104 -0.55 5.55 10.14
N THR A 105 -1.14 5.94 11.28
CA THR A 105 -0.42 6.02 12.57
C THR A 105 0.04 4.64 13.03
N ILE A 106 -0.83 3.63 12.96
CA ILE A 106 -0.49 2.24 13.29
C ILE A 106 0.64 1.74 12.36
N VAL A 107 0.51 1.93 11.04
CA VAL A 107 1.55 1.54 10.08
C VAL A 107 2.89 2.21 10.41
N LYS A 108 2.88 3.52 10.70
CA LYS A 108 4.09 4.24 11.09
C LYS A 108 4.76 3.62 12.32
N GLN A 109 3.99 3.38 13.39
CA GLN A 109 4.53 2.87 14.65
C GLN A 109 4.97 1.40 14.55
N GLU A 110 4.15 0.56 13.92
CA GLU A 110 4.30 -0.89 13.96
C GLU A 110 5.17 -1.45 12.83
N VAL A 111 5.21 -0.77 11.68
CA VAL A 111 6.02 -1.19 10.52
C VAL A 111 7.32 -0.41 10.46
N TYR A 112 7.27 0.92 10.56
CA TYR A 112 8.48 1.75 10.36
C TYR A 112 9.29 1.92 11.65
N GLU A 113 8.69 2.46 12.71
CA GLU A 113 9.42 2.84 13.92
C GLU A 113 9.99 1.64 14.68
N LYS A 114 9.28 0.49 14.71
CA LYS A 114 9.77 -0.71 15.40
C LYS A 114 10.89 -1.45 14.67
N TRP A 115 10.92 -1.40 13.34
CA TRP A 115 11.78 -2.28 12.54
C TRP A 115 12.93 -1.54 11.85
N TYR A 116 12.82 -0.23 11.67
CA TYR A 116 13.77 0.54 10.88
C TYR A 116 14.33 1.78 11.61
N LEU A 117 13.82 2.12 12.80
CA LEU A 117 14.34 3.23 13.62
C LEU A 117 15.02 2.77 14.91
#